data_AF-A0A7W0FE17-F1
#
_entry.id   AF-A0A7W0FE17-F1
#
_cell.length_a   1.000
_cell.length_b   1.000
_cell.length_c   1.000
_cell.angle_alpha   90.00
_cell.angle_beta   90.00
_cell.angle_gamma   90.00
#
_symmetry.space_group_name_H-M   'P 1'
#
loop_
_entity.id
_entity.type
_entity.pdbx_description
1 polymer ?
#
loop_
_entity_poly.entity_id
_entity_poly.type
_entity_poly.pdbx_seq_one_letter_code
_entity_poly.pdbx_strand_id
1 'polypeptide(L)' 'MALATFKGGIHPPDKKDIAKDRAIKEAKSPQRVVIPLSQHLGAPCKPIVSIGQEVKKGEMIGEPGGFVSAPVHSS' A
#
# COMPACT_ATOMS: atom_id res chain seq x y z
N MET A 1 -18.78 -16.86 -33.05
CA MET A 1 -17.89 -16.37 -31.97
C MET A 1 -16.46 -16.62 -32.39
N ALA A 2 -15.57 -15.63 -32.28
CA ALA A 2 -14.16 -15.80 -32.67
C ALA A 2 -13.44 -16.72 -31.68
N LEU A 3 -12.57 -17.60 -32.18
CA LEU A 3 -11.70 -18.45 -31.36
C LEU A 3 -10.66 -17.58 -30.64
N ALA A 4 -10.49 -17.80 -29.34
CA ALA A 4 -9.41 -17.17 -28.57
C ALA A 4 -8.05 -17.58 -29.14
N THR A 5 -7.12 -16.62 -29.27
CA THR A 5 -5.78 -16.84 -29.85
C THR A 5 -4.82 -17.59 -28.92
N PHE A 6 -5.24 -17.89 -27.69
CA PHE A 6 -4.45 -18.65 -26.71
C PHE A 6 -5.35 -19.55 -25.84
N LYS A 7 -4.84 -20.72 -25.43
CA LYS A 7 -5.53 -21.71 -24.58
C LYS A 7 -5.48 -21.36 -23.08
N GLY A 8 -5.79 -20.11 -22.72
CA GLY A 8 -5.72 -19.62 -21.34
C GLY A 8 -4.35 -19.06 -20.91
N GLY A 9 -4.22 -18.68 -19.63
CA GLY A 9 -3.03 -18.03 -19.08
C GLY A 9 -1.96 -18.99 -18.54
N ILE A 10 -0.82 -18.42 -18.11
CA ILE A 10 0.26 -19.14 -17.41
C ILE A 10 0.06 -19.07 -15.89
N HIS A 11 0.51 -20.09 -15.14
CA HIS A 11 0.60 -20.04 -13.68
C HIS A 11 2.08 -19.95 -13.28
N PRO A 12 2.62 -18.73 -13.06
CA PRO A 12 4.02 -18.57 -12.66
C PRO A 12 4.30 -19.23 -11.29
N PRO A 13 5.54 -19.68 -11.02
CA PRO A 13 5.92 -20.17 -9.71
C PRO A 13 5.64 -19.14 -8.61
N ASP A 14 4.93 -19.57 -7.56
CA ASP A 14 4.43 -18.66 -6.51
C ASP A 14 5.45 -18.34 -5.41
N LYS A 15 6.58 -19.07 -5.38
CA LYS A 15 7.68 -18.94 -4.42
C LYS A 15 7.26 -18.99 -2.94
N LYS A 16 6.17 -19.71 -2.61
CA LYS A 16 5.70 -19.82 -1.21
C LYS A 16 6.57 -20.72 -0.33
N ASP A 17 7.44 -21.55 -0.91
CA ASP A 17 8.28 -22.51 -0.20
C ASP A 17 9.17 -21.88 0.89
N ILE A 18 9.49 -20.58 0.77
CA ILE A 18 10.30 -19.87 1.77
C ILE A 18 9.60 -19.68 3.13
N ALA A 19 8.26 -19.71 3.15
CA ALA A 19 7.47 -19.31 4.32
C ALA A 19 6.28 -20.23 4.65
N LYS A 20 5.83 -21.09 3.72
CA LYS A 20 4.58 -21.86 3.86
C LYS A 20 4.49 -22.74 5.12
N ASP A 21 5.61 -23.28 5.60
CA ASP A 21 5.67 -24.20 6.75
C ASP A 21 6.09 -23.49 8.06
N ARG A 22 6.21 -22.16 8.06
CA ARG A 22 6.63 -21.41 9.25
C ARG A 22 5.43 -21.05 10.12
N ALA A 23 5.56 -21.25 11.43
CA ALA A 23 4.60 -20.75 12.40
C ALA A 23 4.50 -19.21 12.34
N ILE A 24 3.28 -18.69 12.50
CA ILE A 24 3.01 -17.25 12.63
C ILE A 24 3.72 -16.73 13.89
N LYS A 25 4.38 -15.57 13.79
CA LYS A 25 5.08 -14.92 14.90
C LYS A 25 4.71 -13.46 14.97
N GLU A 26 4.70 -12.91 16.17
CA GLU A 26 4.55 -11.47 16.38
C GLU A 26 5.79 -10.72 15.88
N ALA A 27 5.55 -9.64 15.14
CA ALA A 27 6.60 -8.73 14.69
C ALA A 27 6.74 -7.58 15.70
N LYS A 28 7.98 -7.13 15.93
CA LYS A 28 8.23 -5.93 16.73
C LYS A 28 7.73 -4.69 15.99
N SER A 29 7.10 -3.76 16.71
CA SER A 29 6.72 -2.47 16.15
C SER A 29 7.97 -1.69 15.71
N PRO A 30 7.95 -1.06 14.52
CA PRO A 30 9.06 -0.24 14.05
C PRO A 30 9.19 1.04 14.90
N GLN A 31 10.43 1.51 15.11
CA GLN A 31 10.68 2.80 15.77
C GLN A 31 10.38 4.00 14.86
N ARG A 32 10.38 3.79 13.54
CA ARG A 32 10.12 4.81 12.53
C ARG A 32 9.43 4.17 11.34
N VAL A 33 8.42 4.85 10.82
CA VAL A 33 7.76 4.52 9.55
C VAL A 33 7.91 5.69 8.58
N VAL A 34 7.83 5.38 7.29
CA VAL A 34 7.74 6.37 6.22
C VAL A 34 6.45 6.09 5.49
N ILE A 35 5.58 7.09 5.43
CA ILE A 35 4.26 6.97 4.79
C ILE A 35 4.29 7.84 3.53
N PRO A 36 4.43 7.25 2.32
CA PRO A 36 4.39 8.02 1.08
C PRO A 36 3.03 8.66 0.89
N LEU A 37 2.98 9.90 0.40
CA LEU A 37 1.74 10.57 0.01
C LEU A 37 1.21 10.14 -1.37
N SER A 38 1.95 9.28 -2.06
CA SER A 38 1.56 8.65 -3.33
C SER A 38 1.57 7.13 -3.15
N GLN A 39 0.44 6.58 -2.69
CA GLN A 39 0.22 5.14 -2.51
C GLN A 39 -0.78 4.56 -3.52
N HIS A 40 -1.37 5.42 -4.35
CA HIS A 40 -2.41 5.09 -5.31
C HIS A 40 -2.05 5.65 -6.69
N LEU A 41 -2.70 5.13 -7.73
CA LEU A 41 -2.50 5.57 -9.13
C LEU A 41 -2.81 7.06 -9.35
N GLY A 42 -3.74 7.60 -8.56
CA GLY A 42 -4.21 8.98 -8.64
C GLY A 42 -3.17 10.07 -8.35
N ALA A 43 -3.55 11.33 -8.56
CA ALA A 43 -2.72 12.50 -8.28
C ALA A 43 -2.22 12.50 -6.83
N PRO A 44 -0.91 12.77 -6.58
CA PRO A 44 -0.33 12.73 -5.23
C PRO A 44 -1.12 13.53 -4.20
N CYS A 45 -1.22 13.02 -2.97
CA CYS A 45 -1.86 13.77 -1.88
C CYS A 45 -1.04 15.00 -1.50
N LYS A 46 -1.73 16.07 -1.10
CA LYS A 46 -1.09 17.25 -0.50
C LYS A 46 -0.92 17.01 1.00
N PRO A 47 0.27 17.26 1.58
CA PRO A 47 0.46 17.15 3.03
C PRO A 47 -0.42 18.16 3.76
N ILE A 48 -1.12 17.72 4.80
CA ILE A 48 -1.94 18.60 5.67
C ILE A 48 -1.38 18.72 7.09
N VAL A 49 -0.16 18.25 7.30
CA VAL A 49 0.57 18.31 8.57
C VAL A 49 1.89 19.02 8.41
N SER A 50 2.41 19.58 9.50
CA SER A 50 3.68 20.29 9.53
C SER A 50 4.81 19.44 10.13
N ILE A 51 6.06 19.81 9.83
CA ILE A 51 7.23 19.17 10.46
C ILE A 51 7.15 19.34 11.98
N GLY A 52 7.31 18.23 12.71
CA GLY A 52 7.24 18.22 14.17
C GLY A 52 5.82 18.15 14.74
N GLN A 53 4.78 18.15 13.91
CA GLN A 53 3.42 17.95 14.36
C GLN A 53 3.23 16.53 14.89
N GLU A 54 2.71 16.41 16.11
CA GLU A 54 2.21 15.14 16.64
C GLU A 54 0.87 14.79 15.99
N VAL A 55 0.74 13.53 15.57
CA VAL A 55 -0.49 13.00 14.96
C VAL A 55 -0.90 11.71 15.68
N LYS A 56 -2.20 11.47 15.79
CA LYS A 56 -2.75 10.21 16.31
C LYS A 56 -2.70 9.14 15.23
N LYS A 57 -2.76 7.87 15.63
CA LYS A 57 -2.93 6.75 14.69
C LYS A 57 -4.26 6.88 13.93
N GLY A 58 -4.22 6.71 12.62
CA GLY A 58 -5.39 6.85 11.75
C GLY A 58 -5.79 8.30 11.48
N GLU A 59 -4.98 9.28 11.90
CA GLU A 59 -5.18 10.68 11.55
C GLU A 59 -4.80 10.92 10.09
N MET A 60 -5.59 11.72 9.37
CA MET A 60 -5.29 12.07 7.98
C MET A 60 -4.06 12.98 7.94
N ILE A 61 -3.08 12.62 7.12
CA ILE A 61 -1.82 13.37 6.94
C ILE A 61 -1.63 13.87 5.51
N GLY A 62 -2.43 13.37 4.57
CA GLY A 62 -2.47 13.84 3.19
C GLY A 62 -3.88 13.89 2.62
N GLU A 63 -4.28 15.06 2.11
CA GLU A 63 -5.56 15.25 1.43
C GLU A 63 -5.46 14.87 -0.07
N PRO A 64 -6.54 14.33 -0.67
CA PRO A 64 -6.57 13.97 -2.09
C PRO A 64 -6.25 15.16 -3.02
N GLY A 65 -5.32 14.97 -3.97
CA GLY A 65 -4.80 16.04 -4.83
C GLY A 65 -5.47 16.21 -6.19
N GLY A 66 -6.49 15.41 -6.54
CA GLY A 66 -7.14 15.46 -7.85
C GLY A 66 -8.34 14.51 -8.00
N PHE A 67 -8.90 14.46 -9.22
CA PHE A 67 -10.13 13.71 -9.51
C PHE A 67 -10.05 12.22 -9.18
N VAL A 68 -8.91 11.60 -9.52
CA VAL A 68 -8.55 10.26 -9.02
C VAL A 68 -7.49 10.49 -7.95
N SER A 69 -7.83 10.28 -6.68
CA SER A 69 -6.92 10.38 -5.53
C SER A 69 -7.64 9.83 -4.28
N ALA A 70 -6.89 9.39 -3.26
CA ALA A 70 -7.45 8.85 -2.02
C ALA A 70 -6.65 9.34 -0.80
N PRO A 71 -7.29 9.63 0.35
CA PRO A 71 -6.61 10.23 1.49
C PRO A 71 -5.57 9.29 2.11
N VAL A 72 -4.47 9.87 2.61
CA VAL A 72 -3.39 9.14 3.29
C VAL A 72 -3.44 9.44 4.79
N HIS A 73 -3.33 8.39 5.60
CA HIS A 73 -3.44 8.46 7.07
C HIS A 73 -2.18 7.91 7.75
N SER A 74 -1.96 8.29 9.01
CA SER A 74 -0.92 7.74 9.88
C SER A 74 -1.21 6.27 10.25
N SER A 75 -0.15 5.49 10.49
CA SER A 75 -0.19 4.03 10.80
C SER A 75 -0.32 3.69 12.28
#